data_AF-A0A2E1FJ79-F1
#
_entry.id   AF-A0A2E1FJ79-F1
#
_cell.length_a   1.000
_cell.length_b   1.000
_cell.length_c   1.000
_cell.angle_alpha   90.00
_cell.angle_beta   90.00
_cell.angle_gamma   90.00
#
_symmetry.space_group_name_H-M   'P 1'
#
loop_
_entity.id
_entity.type
_entity.pdbx_description
1 polymer ?
#
loop_
_entity_poly.entity_id
_entity_poly.type
_entity_poly.pdbx_seq_one_letter_code
_entity_poly.pdbx_strand_id
1 'polypeptide(L)'
;MLLICFIALSEWNSAVINELDGEDNRRYGQSWDYAINDFLFTDADMGFEVGDELPQRMSPNGPWYWIIYAASCFFIMIGVNRASNRRIKHGKELEDSERSLRPILRRLAMDPNGVIEGRIRLPSAVPISKPSKKEERTIILIYAVSALVLIWTFLSIGSYFNELATEANHKYWGNNMGENHNAQAFLLISMSLINTISSQIAVRYLFAEYEGEDDSILPTSVRNQQDKIEEQRVRNLSSEPATPDDVLKALAREMEAAKAEAAFLRQELDETKNKVKGLEVELDEKKVELESIQEITKSMEKIVEDNKDSGDKALSLQDSVMVGDNLFSGDKIDKQIFNDPQAIAKAAIEAYREGRKDSSKIDLDFD
;
A
#
# COMPACT_ATOMS: atom_id res chain seq x y z
N MET A 1 -16.76 -14.40 22.78
CA MET A 1 -17.55 -13.16 23.01
C MET A 1 -19.05 -13.39 22.80
N LEU A 2 -19.52 -13.79 21.61
CA LEU A 2 -20.94 -14.13 21.39
C LEU A 2 -21.46 -15.17 22.39
N LEU A 3 -20.73 -16.25 22.59
CA LEU A 3 -21.07 -17.30 23.56
C LEU A 3 -21.17 -16.75 25.00
N ILE A 4 -20.31 -15.80 25.37
CA ILE A 4 -20.37 -15.13 26.68
C ILE A 4 -21.62 -14.25 26.79
N CYS A 5 -21.98 -13.53 25.73
CA CYS A 5 -23.21 -12.72 25.71
C CYS A 5 -24.47 -13.60 25.80
N PHE A 6 -24.48 -14.77 25.14
CA PHE A 6 -25.60 -15.70 25.23
C PHE A 6 -25.72 -16.35 26.61
N ILE A 7 -24.59 -16.71 27.24
CA ILE A 7 -24.60 -17.21 28.62
C ILE A 7 -25.13 -16.12 29.56
N ALA A 8 -24.63 -14.89 29.47
CA ALA A 8 -25.07 -13.79 30.32
C ALA A 8 -26.56 -13.44 30.11
N LEU A 9 -27.07 -13.47 28.86
CA LEU A 9 -28.50 -13.28 28.61
C LEU A 9 -29.35 -14.45 29.15
N SER A 10 -28.81 -15.66 29.17
CA SER A 10 -29.46 -16.83 29.77
C SER A 10 -29.49 -16.76 31.29
N GLU A 11 -28.40 -16.28 31.90
CA GLU A 11 -28.32 -16.03 33.34
C GLU A 11 -29.27 -14.89 33.74
N TRP A 12 -29.32 -13.81 32.95
CA TRP A 12 -30.30 -12.73 33.13
C TRP A 12 -31.74 -13.24 33.08
N ASN A 13 -32.08 -14.03 32.06
CA ASN A 13 -33.41 -14.63 31.97
C ASN A 13 -33.75 -15.47 33.20
N SER A 14 -32.76 -16.19 33.75
CA SER A 14 -32.94 -16.98 34.96
C SER A 14 -33.14 -16.11 36.21
N ALA A 15 -32.39 -15.01 36.33
CA ALA A 15 -32.55 -14.03 37.40
C ALA A 15 -33.94 -13.37 37.36
N VAL A 16 -34.40 -12.97 36.17
CA VAL A 16 -35.74 -12.40 35.97
C VAL A 16 -36.84 -13.41 36.33
N ILE A 17 -36.70 -14.68 35.92
CA ILE A 17 -37.67 -15.73 36.29
C ILE A 17 -37.71 -15.92 37.81
N ASN A 18 -36.56 -15.98 38.48
CA ASN A 18 -36.51 -16.14 39.93
C ASN A 18 -37.15 -14.96 40.68
N GLU A 19 -36.93 -13.73 40.20
CA GLU A 19 -37.53 -12.52 40.78
C GLU A 19 -39.06 -12.52 40.59
N LEU A 20 -39.53 -12.88 39.39
CA LEU A 20 -40.95 -12.95 39.07
C LEU A 20 -41.68 -14.12 39.75
N ASP A 21 -40.99 -15.25 40.00
CA ASP A 21 -41.54 -16.39 40.73
C ASP A 21 -41.63 -16.13 42.25
N GLY A 22 -40.81 -15.21 42.78
CA GLY A 22 -40.86 -14.74 44.17
C GLY A 22 -42.07 -13.83 44.46
N GLU A 23 -42.53 -13.08 43.46
CA GLU A 23 -43.77 -12.28 43.52
C GLU A 23 -45.01 -13.11 43.07
N ASP A 24 -45.41 -14.05 43.91
CA ASP A 24 -46.68 -14.82 43.92
C ASP A 24 -47.52 -14.88 42.61
N ASN A 25 -47.34 -15.98 41.86
CA ASN A 25 -48.34 -16.77 41.11
C ASN A 25 -49.44 -16.06 40.29
N ARG A 26 -49.28 -16.10 38.96
CA ARG A 26 -50.22 -16.68 37.94
C ARG A 26 -49.99 -15.99 36.60
N ARG A 27 -49.14 -16.56 35.74
CA ARG A 27 -49.09 -16.17 34.33
C ARG A 27 -49.07 -17.38 33.40
N TYR A 28 -50.04 -18.28 33.59
CA TYR A 28 -50.38 -19.28 32.57
C TYR A 28 -51.04 -18.57 31.39
N GLY A 29 -50.31 -18.44 30.27
CA GLY A 29 -50.81 -17.91 29.01
C GLY A 29 -50.29 -16.52 28.61
N GLN A 30 -49.03 -16.17 28.92
CA GLN A 30 -48.44 -14.92 28.45
C GLN A 30 -48.26 -14.90 26.93
N SER A 31 -48.80 -13.87 26.29
CA SER A 31 -48.38 -13.45 24.96
C SER A 31 -46.87 -13.16 24.97
N TRP A 32 -46.20 -13.45 23.85
CA TRP A 32 -44.78 -13.13 23.64
C TRP A 32 -44.42 -11.69 24.02
N ASP A 33 -45.35 -10.74 23.85
CA ASP A 33 -45.11 -9.33 24.16
C ASP A 33 -44.89 -9.09 25.66
N TYR A 34 -45.60 -9.83 26.52
CA TYR A 34 -45.43 -9.71 27.97
C TYR A 34 -44.12 -10.34 28.42
N ALA A 35 -43.75 -11.50 27.86
CA ALA A 35 -42.47 -12.14 28.17
C ALA A 35 -41.27 -11.26 27.76
N ILE A 36 -41.37 -10.59 26.60
CA ILE A 36 -40.33 -9.65 26.14
C ILE A 36 -40.28 -8.40 27.04
N ASN A 37 -41.42 -7.85 27.42
CA ASN A 37 -41.45 -6.69 28.31
C ASN A 37 -40.91 -7.02 29.71
N ASP A 38 -41.32 -8.15 30.27
CA ASP A 38 -40.80 -8.62 31.55
C ASP A 38 -39.27 -8.82 31.45
N PHE A 39 -38.77 -9.46 30.38
CA PHE A 39 -37.33 -9.63 30.17
C PHE A 39 -36.54 -8.32 30.04
N LEU A 40 -37.10 -7.30 29.37
CA LEU A 40 -36.40 -6.04 29.08
C LEU A 40 -36.49 -4.99 30.20
N PHE A 41 -37.50 -5.09 31.06
CA PHE A 41 -37.85 -4.03 32.02
C PHE A 41 -37.95 -4.50 33.47
N THR A 42 -37.81 -5.79 33.76
CA THR A 42 -37.68 -6.26 35.15
C THR A 42 -36.32 -5.88 35.70
N ASP A 43 -36.29 -5.37 36.91
CA ASP A 43 -35.07 -5.02 37.63
C ASP A 43 -34.69 -6.24 38.49
N ALA A 44 -33.95 -7.18 37.89
CA ALA A 44 -33.38 -8.35 38.55
C ALA A 44 -31.89 -8.14 38.83
N ASP A 45 -31.33 -8.89 39.77
CA ASP A 45 -29.90 -8.84 40.09
C ASP A 45 -29.20 -10.12 39.63
N MET A 46 -28.14 -9.97 38.82
CA MET A 46 -27.28 -11.08 38.41
C MET A 46 -26.10 -11.28 39.35
N GLY A 47 -26.01 -10.49 40.42
CA GLY A 47 -24.92 -10.54 41.38
C GLY A 47 -23.68 -9.77 40.94
N PHE A 48 -23.79 -8.88 39.95
CA PHE A 48 -22.75 -7.87 39.71
C PHE A 48 -22.98 -6.70 40.66
N GLU A 49 -21.95 -6.33 41.41
CA GLU A 49 -21.99 -5.10 42.20
C GLU A 49 -21.85 -3.92 41.24
N VAL A 50 -22.84 -3.03 41.22
CA VAL A 50 -22.83 -1.85 40.35
C VAL A 50 -23.47 -0.68 41.08
N GLY A 51 -22.73 0.43 41.13
CA GLY A 51 -23.17 1.62 41.86
C GLY A 51 -24.53 2.14 41.44
N ASP A 52 -25.24 2.70 42.42
CA ASP A 52 -26.56 3.35 42.32
C ASP A 52 -26.65 4.46 41.24
N GLU A 53 -25.51 4.90 40.70
CA GLU A 53 -25.44 5.94 39.67
C GLU A 53 -25.86 5.48 38.28
N LEU A 54 -25.84 4.17 37.98
CA LEU A 54 -26.35 3.63 36.72
C LEU A 54 -27.72 2.96 36.90
N PRO A 55 -28.67 3.20 35.98
CA PRO A 55 -29.90 2.41 35.95
C PRO A 55 -29.56 0.92 35.86
N GLN A 56 -30.13 0.08 36.73
CA GLN A 56 -29.86 -1.37 36.77
C GLN A 56 -30.06 -2.05 35.41
N ARG A 57 -31.00 -1.56 34.59
CA ARG A 57 -31.25 -2.05 33.22
C ARG A 57 -30.11 -1.80 32.24
N MET A 58 -29.29 -0.79 32.52
CA MET A 58 -28.15 -0.37 31.73
C MET A 58 -26.82 -0.88 32.31
N SER A 59 -26.83 -1.39 33.55
CA SER A 59 -25.65 -1.97 34.17
C SER A 59 -25.35 -3.37 33.63
N PRO A 60 -24.21 -3.98 33.97
CA PRO A 60 -23.93 -5.39 33.71
C PRO A 60 -25.00 -6.36 34.23
N ASN A 61 -25.79 -5.95 35.22
CA ASN A 61 -26.96 -6.72 35.65
C ASN A 61 -28.08 -6.68 34.61
N GLY A 62 -28.23 -5.62 33.83
CA GLY A 62 -29.34 -5.47 32.89
C GLY A 62 -29.15 -6.15 31.51
N PRO A 63 -30.25 -6.38 30.79
CA PRO A 63 -30.24 -7.06 29.49
C PRO A 63 -29.63 -6.18 28.39
N TRP A 64 -29.82 -4.87 28.48
CA TRP A 64 -29.38 -3.93 27.43
C TRP A 64 -27.87 -3.91 27.26
N TYR A 65 -27.12 -4.07 28.36
CA TYR A 65 -25.67 -4.17 28.33
C TYR A 65 -25.22 -5.33 27.42
N TRP A 66 -25.79 -6.51 27.63
CA TRP A 66 -25.44 -7.72 26.87
C TRP A 66 -26.00 -7.71 25.45
N ILE A 67 -27.18 -7.12 25.23
CA ILE A 67 -27.76 -6.92 23.88
C ILE A 67 -26.85 -6.04 23.02
N ILE A 68 -26.31 -4.94 23.57
CA ILE A 68 -25.40 -4.04 22.85
C ILE A 68 -24.10 -4.77 22.49
N TYR A 69 -23.55 -5.57 23.41
CA TYR A 69 -22.38 -6.41 23.13
C TYR A 69 -22.65 -7.48 22.07
N ALA A 70 -23.82 -8.13 22.11
CA ALA A 70 -24.24 -9.09 21.09
C ALA A 70 -24.43 -8.42 19.72
N ALA A 71 -25.01 -7.22 19.68
CA ALA A 71 -25.15 -6.42 18.47
C ALA A 71 -23.78 -6.05 17.88
N SER A 72 -22.83 -5.61 18.71
CA SER A 72 -21.44 -5.36 18.30
C SER A 72 -20.82 -6.58 17.61
N CYS A 73 -20.93 -7.75 18.25
CA CYS A 73 -20.45 -9.01 17.68
C CYS A 73 -21.11 -9.34 16.34
N PHE A 74 -22.42 -9.12 16.23
CA PHE A 74 -23.17 -9.40 15.01
C PHE A 74 -22.69 -8.52 13.84
N PHE A 75 -22.47 -7.22 14.07
CA PHE A 75 -21.94 -6.33 13.05
C PHE A 75 -20.51 -6.69 12.64
N ILE A 76 -19.66 -7.07 13.58
CA ILE A 76 -18.31 -7.59 13.32
C ILE A 76 -18.37 -8.83 12.42
N MET A 77 -19.23 -9.80 12.74
CA MET A 77 -19.42 -11.03 11.95
C MET A 77 -19.91 -10.75 10.52
N ILE A 78 -20.88 -9.83 10.36
CA ILE A 78 -21.33 -9.39 9.03
C ILE A 78 -20.18 -8.77 8.26
N GLY A 79 -19.39 -7.91 8.92
CA GLY A 79 -18.22 -7.27 8.33
C GLY A 79 -17.21 -8.27 7.78
N VAL A 80 -16.81 -9.23 8.61
CA VAL A 80 -15.86 -10.29 8.25
C VAL A 80 -16.40 -11.17 7.13
N ASN A 81 -17.69 -11.56 7.18
CA ASN A 81 -18.30 -12.39 6.13
C ASN A 81 -18.33 -11.66 4.78
N ARG A 82 -18.68 -10.36 4.76
CA ARG A 82 -18.65 -9.57 3.52
C ARG A 82 -17.25 -9.47 2.92
N ALA A 83 -16.27 -9.14 3.75
CA ALA A 83 -14.88 -9.07 3.31
C ALA A 83 -14.35 -10.43 2.82
N SER A 84 -14.69 -11.52 3.51
CA SER A 84 -14.33 -12.88 3.08
C SER A 84 -14.95 -13.24 1.72
N ASN A 85 -16.24 -12.97 1.54
CA ASN A 85 -16.91 -13.20 0.26
C ASN A 85 -16.30 -12.38 -0.88
N ARG A 86 -15.92 -11.12 -0.61
CA ARG A 86 -15.19 -10.28 -1.58
C ARG A 86 -13.86 -10.90 -1.97
N ARG A 87 -13.06 -11.34 -1.00
CA ARG A 87 -11.78 -12.02 -1.24
C ARG A 87 -11.95 -13.27 -2.11
N ILE A 88 -12.92 -14.12 -1.78
CA ILE A 88 -13.18 -15.35 -2.54
C ILE A 88 -13.63 -15.02 -3.96
N LYS A 89 -14.52 -14.04 -4.13
CA LYS A 89 -15.00 -13.62 -5.44
C LYS A 89 -13.86 -13.08 -6.30
N HIS A 90 -13.06 -12.17 -5.75
CA HIS A 90 -11.91 -11.60 -6.45
C HIS A 90 -10.87 -12.66 -6.80
N GLY A 91 -10.61 -13.62 -5.90
CA GLY A 91 -9.72 -14.74 -6.18
C GLY A 91 -10.21 -15.62 -7.35
N LYS A 92 -11.52 -15.85 -7.46
CA LYS A 92 -12.10 -16.56 -8.61
C LYS A 92 -11.97 -15.77 -9.91
N GLU A 93 -12.20 -14.46 -9.87
CA GLU A 93 -12.06 -13.57 -11.03
C GLU A 93 -10.60 -13.57 -11.56
N LEU A 94 -9.62 -13.55 -10.66
CA LEU A 94 -8.19 -13.69 -11.02
C LEU A 94 -7.86 -15.07 -11.59
N GLU A 95 -8.39 -16.15 -11.01
CA GLU A 95 -8.14 -17.50 -11.52
C GLU A 95 -8.75 -17.70 -12.92
N ASP A 96 -9.95 -17.17 -13.15
CA ASP A 96 -10.62 -17.22 -14.45
C ASP A 96 -9.87 -16.37 -15.50
N SER A 97 -9.35 -15.20 -15.12
CA SER A 97 -8.54 -14.38 -16.01
C SER A 97 -7.21 -15.08 -16.37
N GLU A 98 -6.52 -15.68 -15.39
CA GLU A 98 -5.29 -16.44 -15.63
C GLU A 98 -5.54 -17.63 -16.59
N ARG A 99 -6.62 -18.38 -16.37
CA ARG A 99 -7.02 -19.49 -17.26
C ARG A 99 -7.28 -19.01 -18.68
N SER A 100 -7.88 -17.84 -18.86
CA SER A 100 -8.12 -17.25 -20.18
C SER A 100 -6.83 -16.73 -20.85
N LEU A 101 -5.86 -16.25 -20.05
CA LEU A 101 -4.56 -15.75 -20.52
C LEU A 101 -3.64 -16.86 -21.02
N ARG A 102 -3.59 -18.02 -20.34
CA ARG A 102 -2.68 -19.13 -20.69
C ARG A 102 -2.65 -19.50 -22.19
N PRO A 103 -3.78 -19.71 -22.89
CA PRO A 103 -3.75 -20.03 -24.32
C PRO A 103 -3.35 -18.83 -25.20
N ILE A 104 -3.65 -17.61 -24.77
CA ILE A 104 -3.34 -16.37 -25.49
C ILE A 104 -1.84 -16.06 -25.39
N LEU A 105 -1.22 -16.32 -24.24
CA LEU A 105 0.21 -16.11 -24.00
C LEU A 105 1.08 -16.85 -25.03
N ARG A 106 0.68 -18.07 -25.39
CA ARG A 106 1.38 -18.86 -26.43
C ARG A 106 1.24 -18.25 -27.82
N ARG A 107 0.10 -17.62 -28.13
CA ARG A 107 -0.11 -16.89 -29.39
C ARG A 107 0.69 -15.58 -29.40
N LEU A 108 0.72 -14.88 -28.28
CA LEU A 108 1.49 -13.65 -28.09
C LEU A 108 2.99 -13.89 -28.23
N ALA A 109 3.50 -15.02 -27.72
CA ALA A 109 4.91 -15.40 -27.85
C ALA A 109 5.32 -15.70 -29.31
N MET A 110 4.37 -16.11 -30.15
CA MET A 110 4.60 -16.38 -31.58
C MET A 110 4.40 -15.14 -32.46
N ASP A 111 3.53 -14.21 -32.04
CA ASP A 111 3.22 -12.97 -32.75
C ASP A 111 3.00 -11.84 -31.73
N PRO A 112 4.07 -11.13 -31.31
CA PRO A 112 3.99 -10.07 -30.32
C PRO A 112 3.26 -8.81 -30.82
N ASN A 113 3.28 -8.55 -32.14
CA ASN A 113 2.60 -7.40 -32.74
C ASN A 113 1.09 -7.64 -32.96
N GLY A 114 0.64 -8.90 -32.88
CA GLY A 114 -0.75 -9.29 -33.06
C GLY A 114 -1.75 -8.64 -32.08
N VAL A 115 -1.30 -8.11 -30.93
CA VAL A 115 -2.15 -7.33 -30.01
C VAL A 115 -2.37 -5.90 -30.53
N ILE A 116 -1.34 -5.27 -31.07
CA ILE A 116 -1.38 -3.90 -31.60
C ILE A 116 -2.26 -3.85 -32.86
N GLU A 117 -2.18 -4.90 -33.68
CA GLU A 117 -2.95 -5.04 -34.90
C GLU A 117 -4.36 -5.64 -34.69
N GLY A 118 -4.72 -6.00 -33.46
CA GLY A 118 -6.05 -6.52 -33.11
C GLY A 118 -6.32 -7.97 -33.54
N ARG A 119 -5.30 -8.73 -33.93
CA ARG A 119 -5.38 -10.17 -34.26
C ARG A 119 -5.49 -11.05 -33.00
N ILE A 120 -4.93 -10.58 -31.89
CA ILE A 120 -4.97 -11.24 -30.58
C ILE A 120 -5.74 -10.35 -29.61
N ARG A 121 -6.84 -10.87 -29.04
CA ARG A 121 -7.60 -10.18 -28.00
C ARG A 121 -7.10 -10.58 -26.64
N LEU A 122 -6.68 -9.60 -25.84
CA LEU A 122 -6.41 -9.82 -24.42
C LEU A 122 -7.75 -9.90 -23.65
N PRO A 123 -7.85 -10.77 -22.63
CA PRO A 123 -9.02 -10.77 -21.76
C PRO A 123 -9.06 -9.46 -20.97
N SER A 124 -10.26 -9.09 -20.52
CA SER A 124 -10.43 -7.90 -19.70
C SER A 124 -9.62 -8.02 -18.41
N ALA A 125 -8.82 -7.00 -18.12
CA ALA A 125 -8.15 -6.79 -16.84
C ALA A 125 -9.14 -6.98 -15.67
N VAL A 126 -8.70 -7.67 -14.61
CA VAL A 126 -9.46 -7.77 -13.36
C VAL A 126 -9.17 -6.49 -12.56
N PRO A 127 -10.18 -5.63 -12.34
CA PRO A 127 -9.96 -4.35 -11.69
C PRO A 127 -9.67 -4.55 -10.20
N ILE A 128 -8.92 -3.62 -9.62
CA ILE A 128 -8.63 -3.58 -8.17
C ILE A 128 -9.96 -3.63 -7.38
N SER A 129 -10.10 -4.63 -6.51
CA SER A 129 -11.28 -4.76 -5.65
C SER A 129 -11.23 -3.74 -4.52
N LYS A 130 -11.88 -2.59 -4.72
CA LYS A 130 -12.10 -1.56 -3.69
C LYS A 130 -13.32 -1.87 -2.81
N PRO A 131 -13.34 -1.42 -1.54
CA PRO A 131 -14.50 -1.58 -0.68
C PRO A 131 -15.73 -0.90 -1.26
N SER A 132 -16.86 -1.60 -1.23
CA SER A 132 -18.15 -1.10 -1.71
C SER A 132 -18.70 -0.02 -0.77
N LYS A 133 -19.51 0.92 -1.29
CA LYS A 133 -20.26 1.91 -0.47
C LYS A 133 -21.07 1.27 0.67
N LYS A 134 -21.53 0.02 0.50
CA LYS A 134 -22.23 -0.73 1.56
C LYS A 134 -21.28 -1.21 2.66
N GLU A 135 -20.06 -1.57 2.30
CA GLU A 135 -19.01 -2.00 3.24
C GLU A 135 -18.47 -0.80 4.01
N GLU A 136 -18.30 0.34 3.35
CA GLU A 136 -17.97 1.62 3.98
C GLU A 136 -18.99 2.02 5.05
N ARG A 137 -20.30 1.93 4.75
CA ARG A 137 -21.36 2.12 5.76
C ARG A 137 -21.27 1.13 6.92
N THR A 138 -20.86 -0.11 6.63
CA THR A 138 -20.71 -1.14 7.67
C THR A 138 -19.52 -0.84 8.58
N ILE A 139 -18.43 -0.32 8.02
CA ILE A 139 -17.26 0.14 8.79
C ILE A 139 -17.66 1.27 9.75
N ILE A 140 -18.37 2.28 9.25
CA ILE A 140 -18.84 3.41 10.07
C ILE A 140 -19.71 2.89 11.23
N LEU A 141 -20.60 1.94 10.93
CA LEU A 141 -21.50 1.36 11.92
C LEU A 141 -20.74 0.53 12.98
N ILE A 142 -19.77 -0.30 12.56
CA ILE A 142 -18.91 -1.05 13.50
C ILE A 142 -18.18 -0.09 14.43
N TYR A 143 -17.61 1.00 13.92
CA TYR A 143 -16.97 2.00 14.77
C TYR A 143 -17.93 2.69 15.73
N ALA A 144 -19.11 3.10 15.26
CA ALA A 144 -20.12 3.75 16.10
C ALA A 144 -20.59 2.85 17.25
N VAL A 145 -20.89 1.58 16.96
CA VAL A 145 -21.32 0.60 17.96
C VAL A 145 -20.16 0.24 18.90
N SER A 146 -18.94 0.07 18.39
CA SER A 146 -17.76 -0.21 19.21
C SER A 146 -17.43 0.94 20.17
N ALA A 147 -17.54 2.18 19.71
CA ALA A 147 -17.37 3.37 20.55
C ALA A 147 -18.46 3.46 21.62
N LEU A 148 -19.72 3.17 21.28
CA LEU A 148 -20.82 3.13 22.23
C LEU A 148 -20.57 2.07 23.31
N VAL A 149 -20.21 0.84 22.92
CA VAL A 149 -19.83 -0.24 23.85
C VAL A 149 -18.72 0.21 24.80
N LEU A 150 -17.69 0.88 24.27
CA LEU A 150 -16.56 1.37 25.05
C LEU A 150 -17.00 2.42 26.08
N ILE A 151 -17.74 3.44 25.66
CA ILE A 151 -18.28 4.47 26.57
C ILE A 151 -19.11 3.81 27.67
N TRP A 152 -19.97 2.86 27.29
CA TRP A 152 -20.84 2.16 28.22
C TRP A 152 -20.07 1.29 29.23
N THR A 153 -19.02 0.60 28.80
CA THR A 153 -18.15 -0.14 29.71
C THR A 153 -17.40 0.77 30.66
N PHE A 154 -16.91 1.91 30.18
CA PHE A 154 -16.24 2.88 31.05
C PHE A 154 -17.19 3.49 32.08
N LEU A 155 -18.44 3.78 31.70
CA LEU A 155 -19.45 4.25 32.66
C LEU A 155 -19.75 3.19 33.71
N SER A 156 -19.92 1.92 33.31
CA SER A 156 -20.15 0.81 34.24
C SER A 156 -18.96 0.54 35.17
N ILE A 157 -17.73 0.63 34.66
CA ILE A 157 -16.52 0.50 35.48
C ILE A 157 -16.40 1.70 36.43
N GLY A 158 -16.73 2.90 35.94
CA GLY A 158 -16.72 4.13 36.72
C GLY A 158 -17.69 4.11 37.89
N SER A 159 -18.95 3.68 37.67
CA SER A 159 -19.94 3.56 38.75
C SER A 159 -19.53 2.51 39.77
N TYR A 160 -18.97 1.39 39.31
CA TYR A 160 -18.44 0.35 40.17
C TYR A 160 -17.29 0.85 41.07
N PHE A 161 -16.33 1.58 40.51
CA PHE A 161 -15.25 2.17 41.32
C PHE A 161 -15.75 3.30 42.23
N ASN A 162 -16.78 4.03 41.82
CA ASN A 162 -17.36 5.08 42.65
C ASN A 162 -18.08 4.51 43.87
N GLU A 163 -18.87 3.45 43.69
CA GLU A 163 -19.51 2.73 44.80
C GLU A 163 -18.48 2.21 45.81
N LEU A 164 -17.44 1.52 45.32
CA LEU A 164 -16.31 1.07 46.15
C LEU A 164 -15.59 2.24 46.86
N ALA A 165 -15.55 3.42 46.26
CA ALA A 165 -14.98 4.62 46.87
C ALA A 165 -15.90 5.21 47.95
N THR A 166 -17.22 5.14 47.77
CA THR A 166 -18.21 5.63 48.74
C THR A 166 -18.40 4.71 49.94
N GLU A 167 -18.27 3.39 49.76
CA GLU A 167 -18.34 2.41 50.85
C GLU A 167 -17.07 2.36 51.70
N ALA A 168 -15.92 2.73 51.13
CA ALA A 168 -14.66 2.74 51.84
C ALA A 168 -14.50 4.01 52.70
N ASN A 169 -14.33 3.83 54.01
CA ASN A 169 -13.87 4.91 54.88
C ASN A 169 -12.51 5.42 54.33
N HIS A 170 -12.40 6.70 53.98
CA HIS A 170 -11.30 7.44 53.32
C HIS A 170 -9.84 7.07 53.68
N LYS A 171 -9.61 6.26 54.73
CA LYS A 171 -8.32 5.73 55.17
C LYS A 171 -7.96 4.33 54.63
N TYR A 172 -8.93 3.60 54.04
CA TYR A 172 -8.78 2.20 53.59
C TYR A 172 -9.31 1.95 52.17
N TRP A 173 -9.23 2.97 51.30
CA TRP A 173 -9.57 2.82 49.89
C TRP A 173 -8.72 1.69 49.26
N GLY A 174 -9.39 0.67 48.69
CA GLY A 174 -8.75 -0.52 48.13
C GLY A 174 -8.72 -1.77 49.04
N ASN A 175 -8.96 -1.65 50.35
CA ASN A 175 -9.01 -2.83 51.25
C ASN A 175 -10.37 -3.56 51.25
N ASN A 176 -11.42 -2.94 50.71
CA ASN A 176 -12.74 -3.56 50.54
C ASN A 176 -12.85 -4.34 49.20
N MET A 177 -11.78 -4.39 48.40
CA MET A 177 -11.80 -5.10 47.12
C MET A 177 -11.64 -6.60 47.36
N GLY A 178 -12.76 -7.32 47.46
CA GLY A 178 -12.78 -8.77 47.59
C GLY A 178 -12.24 -9.47 46.33
N GLU A 179 -12.01 -10.78 46.41
CA GLU A 179 -11.57 -11.57 45.25
C GLU A 179 -12.60 -11.53 44.10
N ASN A 180 -13.89 -11.48 44.45
CA ASN A 180 -15.00 -11.37 43.48
C ASN A 180 -14.94 -10.03 42.71
N HIS A 181 -14.55 -8.95 43.39
CA HIS A 181 -14.46 -7.59 42.84
C HIS A 181 -13.36 -7.48 41.78
N ASN A 182 -12.24 -8.16 42.01
CA ASN A 182 -11.15 -8.24 41.05
C ASN A 182 -11.53 -9.07 39.81
N ALA A 183 -12.24 -10.18 40.01
CA ALA A 183 -12.71 -11.03 38.92
C ALA A 183 -13.70 -10.28 38.00
N GLN A 184 -14.64 -9.52 38.58
CA GLN A 184 -15.61 -8.71 37.84
C GLN A 184 -14.93 -7.63 37.00
N ALA A 185 -14.06 -6.81 37.61
CA ALA A 185 -13.34 -5.77 36.90
C ALA A 185 -12.49 -6.34 35.76
N PHE A 186 -11.80 -7.46 36.00
CA PHE A 186 -11.04 -8.16 34.98
C PHE A 186 -11.92 -8.67 33.82
N LEU A 187 -13.10 -9.22 34.11
CA LEU A 187 -14.05 -9.67 33.09
C LEU A 187 -14.54 -8.51 32.21
N LEU A 188 -14.93 -7.38 32.81
CA LEU A 188 -15.42 -6.21 32.07
C LEU A 188 -14.33 -5.60 31.19
N ILE A 189 -13.11 -5.42 31.73
CA ILE A 189 -11.97 -4.88 30.99
C ILE A 189 -11.56 -5.82 29.85
N SER A 190 -11.46 -7.13 30.12
CA SER A 190 -11.08 -8.11 29.09
C SER A 190 -12.12 -8.18 27.97
N MET A 191 -13.41 -8.09 28.28
CA MET A 191 -14.48 -8.01 27.27
C MET A 191 -14.40 -6.75 26.42
N SER A 192 -14.17 -5.58 27.02
CA SER A 192 -13.98 -4.33 26.27
C SER A 192 -12.75 -4.40 25.35
N LEU A 193 -11.65 -4.96 25.84
CA LEU A 193 -10.41 -5.13 25.07
C LEU A 193 -10.59 -6.12 23.90
N ILE A 194 -11.25 -7.26 24.14
CA ILE A 194 -11.57 -8.21 23.07
C ILE A 194 -12.49 -7.57 22.02
N ASN A 195 -13.49 -6.78 22.44
CA ASN A 195 -14.39 -6.07 21.51
C ASN A 195 -13.62 -5.11 20.60
N THR A 196 -12.76 -4.29 21.19
CA THR A 196 -12.02 -3.25 20.49
C THR A 196 -11.00 -3.86 19.53
N ILE A 197 -10.24 -4.85 19.95
CA ILE A 197 -9.30 -5.58 19.06
C ILE A 197 -10.06 -6.25 17.91
N SER A 198 -11.17 -6.94 18.19
CA SER A 198 -11.96 -7.61 17.15
C SER A 198 -12.54 -6.61 16.15
N SER A 199 -13.02 -5.46 16.64
CA SER A 199 -13.53 -4.38 15.79
C SER A 199 -12.44 -3.83 14.88
N GLN A 200 -11.24 -3.56 15.41
CA GLN A 200 -10.12 -3.05 14.62
C GLN A 200 -9.64 -4.06 13.57
N ILE A 201 -9.58 -5.35 13.91
CA ILE A 201 -9.23 -6.41 12.96
C ILE A 201 -10.29 -6.48 11.84
N ALA A 202 -11.58 -6.49 12.19
CA ALA A 202 -12.65 -6.57 11.21
C ALA A 202 -12.65 -5.36 10.26
N VAL A 203 -12.41 -4.16 10.78
CA VAL A 203 -12.31 -2.94 9.97
C VAL A 203 -11.11 -2.99 9.04
N ARG A 204 -9.93 -3.41 9.51
CA ARG A 204 -8.76 -3.63 8.65
C ARG A 204 -9.05 -4.63 7.54
N TYR A 205 -9.78 -5.70 7.85
CA TYR A 205 -10.17 -6.71 6.87
C TYR A 205 -11.15 -6.16 5.83
N LEU A 206 -12.07 -5.28 6.23
CA LEU A 206 -13.02 -4.61 5.33
C LEU A 206 -12.35 -3.56 4.43
N PHE A 207 -11.34 -2.84 4.94
CA PHE A 207 -10.56 -1.88 4.17
C PHE A 207 -9.51 -2.50 3.24
N ALA A 208 -9.22 -3.80 3.38
CA ALA A 208 -8.23 -4.46 2.55
C ALA A 208 -8.58 -4.34 1.06
N GLU A 209 -7.71 -3.66 0.31
CA GLU A 209 -7.74 -3.65 -1.14
C GLU A 209 -7.00 -4.89 -1.66
N TYR A 210 -7.59 -5.55 -2.66
CA TYR A 210 -6.96 -6.70 -3.30
C TYR A 210 -6.37 -6.25 -4.63
N GLU A 211 -5.10 -6.60 -4.84
CA GLU A 211 -4.34 -6.26 -6.03
C GLU A 211 -5.05 -6.76 -7.29
N GLY A 212 -5.27 -5.85 -8.23
CA GLY A 212 -5.78 -6.11 -9.57
C GLY A 212 -5.02 -5.24 -10.57
N GLU A 213 -5.27 -5.44 -11.85
CA GLU A 213 -4.72 -4.55 -12.87
C GLU A 213 -5.44 -3.19 -12.77
N ASP A 214 -4.65 -2.13 -12.67
CA ASP A 214 -5.19 -0.77 -12.64
C ASP A 214 -5.69 -0.44 -14.06
N ASP A 215 -6.95 -0.02 -14.18
CA ASP A 215 -7.61 0.40 -15.43
C ASP A 215 -6.87 1.56 -16.16
N SER A 216 -5.77 2.04 -15.58
CA SER A 216 -4.94 3.15 -16.02
C SER A 216 -3.83 2.77 -17.02
N ILE A 217 -3.55 1.49 -17.23
CA ILE A 217 -2.46 1.06 -18.14
C ILE A 217 -2.88 1.16 -19.62
N LEU A 218 -4.17 1.03 -19.94
CA LEU A 218 -4.70 1.19 -21.29
C LEU A 218 -5.77 2.31 -21.32
N PRO A 219 -5.54 3.42 -22.04
CA PRO A 219 -6.49 4.52 -22.06
C PRO A 219 -7.84 4.08 -22.63
N THR A 220 -8.93 4.43 -21.95
CA THR A 220 -10.34 4.15 -22.34
C THR A 220 -10.65 4.51 -23.80
N SER A 221 -9.94 5.49 -24.37
CA SER A 221 -10.04 5.87 -25.78
C SER A 221 -9.59 4.78 -26.75
N VAL A 222 -8.55 4.02 -26.42
CA VAL A 222 -8.00 2.93 -27.25
C VAL A 222 -8.97 1.75 -27.28
N ARG A 223 -9.56 1.43 -26.11
CA ARG A 223 -10.58 0.37 -25.99
C ARG A 223 -11.85 0.69 -26.76
N ASN A 224 -12.37 1.90 -26.61
CA ASN A 224 -13.54 2.37 -27.36
C ASN A 224 -13.27 2.53 -28.87
N GLN A 225 -12.01 2.73 -29.28
CA GLN A 225 -11.61 2.71 -30.69
C GLN A 225 -11.63 1.29 -31.23
N GLN A 226 -11.13 0.29 -30.50
CA GLN A 226 -11.20 -1.12 -30.90
C GLN A 226 -12.64 -1.61 -31.08
N ASP A 227 -13.53 -1.30 -30.12
CA ASP A 227 -14.94 -1.69 -30.21
C ASP A 227 -15.66 -1.01 -31.41
N LYS A 228 -15.34 0.26 -31.70
CA LYS A 228 -15.90 0.99 -32.86
C LYS A 228 -15.36 0.50 -34.21
N ILE A 229 -14.07 0.17 -34.27
CA ILE A 229 -13.43 -0.41 -35.48
C ILE A 229 -14.05 -1.79 -35.76
N GLU A 230 -14.34 -2.57 -34.72
CA GLU A 230 -14.99 -3.87 -34.83
C GLU A 230 -16.46 -3.77 -35.28
N GLU A 231 -17.24 -2.85 -34.70
CA GLU A 231 -18.61 -2.60 -35.15
C GLU A 231 -18.67 -2.15 -36.62
N GLN A 232 -17.70 -1.34 -37.07
CA GLN A 232 -17.60 -0.95 -38.48
C GLN A 232 -17.21 -2.12 -39.38
N ARG A 233 -16.29 -2.99 -38.93
CA ARG A 233 -15.88 -4.19 -39.69
C ARG A 233 -17.02 -5.20 -39.83
N VAL A 234 -17.80 -5.40 -38.75
CA VAL A 234 -18.96 -6.31 -38.75
C VAL A 234 -20.11 -5.76 -39.58
N ARG A 235 -20.36 -4.44 -39.56
CA ARG A 235 -21.35 -3.79 -40.44
C ARG A 235 -20.98 -3.86 -41.93
N ASN A 236 -19.68 -3.93 -42.26
CA ASN A 236 -19.17 -3.97 -43.64
C ASN A 236 -19.05 -5.39 -44.21
N LEU A 237 -19.37 -6.43 -43.45
CA LEU A 237 -19.44 -7.81 -43.95
C LEU A 237 -20.77 -7.99 -44.70
N SER A 238 -20.70 -8.08 -46.03
CA SER A 238 -21.83 -8.47 -46.87
C SER A 238 -22.29 -9.89 -46.54
N SER A 239 -23.60 -10.13 -46.51
CA SER A 239 -24.20 -11.45 -46.27
C SER A 239 -24.21 -12.37 -47.49
N GLU A 240 -23.66 -11.93 -48.62
CA GLU A 240 -23.56 -12.73 -49.84
C GLU A 240 -22.21 -13.46 -49.93
N PRO A 241 -22.18 -14.70 -50.47
CA PRO A 241 -20.94 -15.44 -50.64
C PRO A 241 -20.00 -14.69 -51.60
N ALA A 242 -18.75 -14.51 -51.18
CA ALA A 242 -17.76 -13.74 -51.93
C ALA A 242 -17.51 -14.35 -53.32
N THR A 243 -17.60 -13.52 -54.35
CA THR A 243 -17.31 -13.91 -55.73
C THR A 243 -15.80 -14.11 -55.90
N PRO A 244 -15.32 -15.05 -56.73
CA PRO A 244 -13.88 -15.24 -56.98
C PRO A 244 -13.13 -13.96 -57.40
N ASP A 245 -13.79 -13.05 -58.12
CA ASP A 245 -13.21 -11.75 -58.50
C ASP A 245 -13.05 -10.79 -57.29
N ASP A 246 -13.95 -10.84 -56.31
CA ASP A 246 -13.84 -10.05 -55.08
C ASP A 246 -12.66 -10.54 -54.23
N VAL A 247 -12.44 -11.86 -54.21
CA VAL A 247 -11.30 -12.48 -53.54
C VAL A 247 -9.98 -12.09 -54.22
N LEU A 248 -9.92 -12.11 -55.56
CA LEU A 248 -8.73 -11.69 -56.31
C LEU A 248 -8.42 -10.20 -56.11
N LYS A 249 -9.45 -9.36 -56.05
CA LYS A 249 -9.31 -7.92 -55.80
C LYS A 249 -8.85 -7.62 -54.37
N ALA A 250 -9.36 -8.36 -53.38
CA ALA A 250 -8.90 -8.27 -52.01
C ALA A 250 -7.46 -8.76 -51.87
N LEU A 251 -7.10 -9.87 -52.52
CA LEU A 251 -5.74 -10.40 -52.52
C LEU A 251 -4.74 -9.43 -53.15
N ALA A 252 -5.10 -8.79 -54.27
CA ALA A 252 -4.26 -7.78 -54.91
C ALA A 252 -4.05 -6.56 -54.00
N ARG A 253 -5.08 -6.15 -53.25
CA ARG A 253 -4.99 -5.04 -52.29
C ARG A 253 -4.10 -5.38 -51.09
N GLU A 254 -4.23 -6.59 -50.55
CA GLU A 254 -3.37 -7.10 -49.47
C GLU A 254 -1.93 -7.25 -49.93
N MET A 255 -1.69 -7.71 -51.16
CA MET A 255 -0.34 -7.79 -51.74
C MET A 255 0.33 -6.42 -51.90
N GLU A 256 -0.40 -5.41 -52.36
CA GLU A 256 0.14 -4.05 -52.49
C GLU A 256 0.37 -3.41 -51.11
N ALA A 257 -0.51 -3.65 -50.13
CA ALA A 257 -0.30 -3.22 -48.75
C ALA A 257 0.94 -3.87 -48.13
N ALA A 258 1.12 -5.18 -48.29
CA ALA A 258 2.29 -5.91 -47.79
C ALA A 258 3.60 -5.46 -48.45
N LYS A 259 3.57 -5.08 -49.74
CA LYS A 259 4.74 -4.49 -50.42
C LYS A 259 5.10 -3.12 -49.87
N ALA A 260 4.10 -2.27 -49.61
CA ALA A 260 4.32 -0.95 -49.03
C ALA A 260 4.88 -1.05 -47.61
N GLU A 261 4.38 -1.99 -46.80
CA GLU A 261 4.87 -2.27 -45.45
C GLU A 261 6.29 -2.83 -45.48
N ALA A 262 6.60 -3.77 -46.38
CA ALA A 262 7.96 -4.28 -46.55
C ALA A 262 8.96 -3.19 -46.99
N ALA A 263 8.52 -2.20 -47.77
CA ALA A 263 9.35 -1.05 -48.14
C ALA A 263 9.59 -0.11 -46.94
N PHE A 264 8.57 0.14 -46.13
CA PHE A 264 8.68 0.92 -44.91
C PHE A 264 9.61 0.26 -43.88
N LEU A 265 9.47 -1.04 -43.65
CA LEU A 265 10.34 -1.81 -42.75
C LEU A 265 11.80 -1.81 -43.20
N ARG A 266 12.06 -1.80 -44.52
CA ARG A 266 13.43 -1.63 -45.05
C ARG A 266 14.01 -0.26 -44.72
N GLN A 267 13.20 0.79 -44.80
CA GLN A 267 13.63 2.14 -44.45
C GLN A 267 13.96 2.25 -42.95
N GLU A 268 13.10 1.72 -42.08
CA GLU A 268 13.36 1.70 -40.63
C GLU A 268 14.62 0.88 -40.27
N LEU A 269 14.87 -0.23 -40.98
CA LEU A 269 16.08 -1.02 -40.81
C LEU A 269 17.35 -0.23 -41.19
N ASP A 270 17.31 0.56 -42.26
CA ASP A 270 18.44 1.39 -42.66
C ASP A 270 18.66 2.56 -41.69
N GLU A 271 17.59 3.18 -41.18
CA GLU A 271 17.67 4.23 -40.15
C GLU A 271 18.25 3.70 -38.84
N THR A 272 17.80 2.52 -38.38
CA THR A 272 18.33 1.89 -37.17
C THR A 272 19.78 1.46 -37.34
N LYS A 273 20.17 0.94 -38.51
CA LYS A 273 21.57 0.64 -38.83
C LYS A 273 22.46 1.89 -38.78
N ASN A 274 21.98 3.04 -39.25
CA ASN A 274 22.71 4.30 -39.17
C ASN A 274 22.84 4.79 -37.72
N LYS A 275 21.80 4.64 -36.89
CA LYS A 275 21.87 4.95 -35.46
C LYS A 275 22.88 4.05 -34.73
N VAL A 276 22.90 2.75 -35.03
CA VAL A 276 23.89 1.81 -34.45
C VAL A 276 25.31 2.22 -34.82
N LYS A 277 25.57 2.55 -36.09
CA LYS A 277 26.89 3.07 -36.50
C LYS A 277 27.27 4.36 -35.75
N GLY A 278 26.33 5.26 -35.52
CA GLY A 278 26.57 6.48 -34.74
C GLY A 278 26.97 6.15 -33.30
N LEU A 279 26.27 5.20 -32.66
CA LEU A 279 26.59 4.73 -31.32
C LEU A 279 27.93 3.98 -31.24
N GLU A 280 28.31 3.24 -32.28
CA GLU A 280 29.63 2.60 -32.38
C GLU A 280 30.76 3.64 -32.38
N VAL A 281 30.60 4.74 -33.14
CA VAL A 281 31.57 5.84 -33.17
C VAL A 281 31.66 6.53 -31.80
N GLU A 282 30.52 6.82 -31.17
CA GLU A 282 30.50 7.44 -29.83
C GLU A 282 31.14 6.53 -28.77
N LEU A 283 30.94 5.21 -28.88
CA LEU A 283 31.57 4.24 -28.00
C LEU A 283 33.09 4.23 -28.17
N ASP A 284 33.59 4.30 -29.41
CA ASP A 284 35.02 4.39 -29.69
C ASP A 284 35.62 5.70 -29.15
N GLU A 285 34.95 6.84 -29.31
CA GLU A 285 35.37 8.12 -28.72
C GLU A 285 35.42 8.05 -27.19
N LYS A 286 34.41 7.46 -26.55
CA LYS A 286 34.35 7.29 -25.10
C LYS A 286 35.41 6.32 -24.58
N LYS A 287 35.77 5.31 -25.36
CA LYS A 287 36.86 4.39 -25.03
C LYS A 287 38.21 5.11 -25.04
N VAL A 288 38.47 5.96 -26.04
CA VAL A 288 39.68 6.81 -26.08
C VAL A 288 39.71 7.77 -24.89
N GLU A 289 38.56 8.34 -24.51
CA GLU A 289 38.46 9.19 -23.31
C GLU A 289 38.79 8.41 -22.03
N LEU A 290 38.29 7.18 -21.88
CA LEU A 290 38.61 6.31 -20.73
C LEU A 290 40.09 5.92 -20.68
N GLU A 291 40.71 5.59 -21.82
CA GLU A 291 42.14 5.29 -21.90
C GLU A 291 42.98 6.51 -21.46
N SER A 292 42.56 7.72 -21.84
CA SER A 292 43.22 8.96 -21.39
C SER A 292 43.08 9.19 -19.88
N ILE A 293 41.92 8.89 -19.30
CA ILE A 293 41.69 9.00 -17.84
C ILE A 293 42.55 7.97 -17.09
N GLN A 294 42.70 6.75 -17.63
CA GLN A 294 43.58 5.73 -17.05
C GLN A 294 45.06 6.17 -17.10
N GLU A 295 45.50 6.79 -18.19
CA GLU A 295 46.85 7.34 -18.30
C GLU A 295 47.09 8.47 -17.27
N ILE A 296 46.12 9.38 -17.11
CA ILE A 296 46.15 10.41 -16.07
C ILE A 296 46.25 9.77 -14.68
N THR A 297 45.42 8.76 -14.41
CA THR A 297 45.41 8.08 -13.10
C THR A 297 46.77 7.45 -12.80
N LYS A 298 47.36 6.75 -13.77
CA LYS A 298 48.69 6.15 -13.64
C LYS A 298 49.79 7.20 -13.45
N SER A 299 49.70 8.34 -14.13
CA SER A 299 50.64 9.45 -13.96
C SER A 299 50.53 10.08 -12.56
N MET A 300 49.30 10.20 -12.04
CA MET A 300 49.03 10.73 -10.70
C MET A 300 49.49 9.77 -9.61
N GLU A 301 49.27 8.46 -9.78
CA GLU A 301 49.82 7.42 -8.89
C GLU A 301 51.34 7.50 -8.83
N LYS A 302 52.01 7.65 -9.97
CA LYS A 302 53.47 7.84 -10.02
C LYS A 302 53.92 9.11 -9.29
N ILE A 303 53.23 10.23 -9.44
CA ILE A 303 53.52 11.47 -8.69
C ILE A 303 53.34 11.26 -7.18
N VAL A 304 52.35 10.48 -6.77
CA VAL A 304 52.12 10.14 -5.35
C VAL A 304 53.22 9.22 -4.82
N GLU A 305 53.70 8.26 -5.61
CA GLU A 305 54.85 7.40 -5.25
C GLU A 305 56.15 8.21 -5.16
N ASP A 306 56.45 9.04 -6.17
CA ASP A 306 57.64 9.92 -6.19
C ASP A 306 57.63 10.92 -5.01
N ASN A 307 56.46 11.38 -4.57
CA ASN A 307 56.30 12.21 -3.37
C ASN A 307 56.44 11.44 -2.04
N LYS A 308 56.18 10.13 -2.01
CA LYS A 308 56.43 9.29 -0.83
C LYS A 308 57.91 8.96 -0.66
N ASP A 309 58.64 8.80 -1.76
CA ASP A 309 60.08 8.50 -1.76
C ASP A 309 60.96 9.75 -1.56
N SER A 310 60.44 10.96 -1.76
CA SER A 310 61.11 12.24 -1.46
C SER A 310 60.95 12.68 0.01
N GLY A 311 61.02 11.71 0.93
CA GLY A 311 60.89 11.85 2.38
C GLY A 311 61.95 12.72 3.09
N ASP A 312 62.73 13.53 2.37
CA ASP A 312 63.80 14.37 2.96
C ASP A 312 63.82 15.82 2.41
N LYS A 313 62.78 16.24 1.68
CA LYS A 313 62.61 17.63 1.20
C LYS A 313 61.40 18.35 1.79
N ALA A 314 60.94 17.90 2.95
CA ALA A 314 59.94 18.58 3.79
C ALA A 314 60.53 19.77 4.61
N LEU A 315 61.77 20.17 4.32
CA LEU A 315 62.45 21.34 4.89
C LEU A 315 62.87 22.32 3.79
N SER A 316 61.93 22.91 3.04
CA SER A 316 62.22 24.15 2.27
C SER A 316 61.01 24.89 1.67
N LEU A 317 59.78 24.68 2.17
CA LEU A 317 58.64 25.54 1.78
C LEU A 317 58.21 26.48 2.91
N GLN A 318 58.46 26.10 4.16
CA GLN A 318 58.29 26.99 5.31
C GLN A 318 59.50 27.95 5.47
N ASP A 319 60.69 27.51 5.08
CA ASP A 319 61.94 28.28 5.24
C ASP A 319 62.21 29.24 4.06
N SER A 320 61.69 28.96 2.85
CA SER A 320 61.73 29.92 1.72
C SER A 320 60.68 31.04 1.83
N VAL A 321 59.64 30.87 2.64
CA VAL A 321 58.60 31.90 2.87
C VAL A 321 58.95 32.82 4.04
N MET A 322 59.82 32.40 4.96
CA MET A 322 60.18 33.21 6.12
C MET A 322 61.21 34.34 5.84
N VAL A 323 61.83 34.35 4.65
CA VAL A 323 62.84 35.36 4.27
C VAL A 323 62.40 36.29 3.12
N GLY A 324 61.31 35.97 2.42
CA GLY A 324 60.87 36.69 1.22
C GLY A 324 59.80 37.77 1.41
N ASP A 325 59.03 37.75 2.51
CA ASP A 325 57.76 38.51 2.58
C ASP A 325 57.67 39.47 3.77
N ASN A 326 58.67 40.36 3.88
CA ASN A 326 58.58 41.57 4.71
C ASN A 326 58.39 42.85 3.88
N LEU A 327 57.97 42.72 2.61
CA LEU A 327 57.81 43.86 1.68
C LEU A 327 56.40 44.05 1.12
N PHE A 328 55.44 43.16 1.38
CA PHE A 328 54.03 43.41 1.10
C PHE A 328 53.19 43.38 2.37
N SER A 329 52.91 44.58 2.89
CA SER A 329 51.95 44.78 3.95
C SER A 329 50.53 44.51 3.45
N GLY A 330 49.90 43.47 4.01
CA GLY A 330 48.47 43.48 4.32
C GLY A 330 47.52 43.18 3.17
N ASP A 331 47.39 41.90 2.81
CA ASP A 331 46.06 41.31 2.77
C ASP A 331 46.15 39.86 3.26
N LYS A 332 45.39 39.53 4.32
CA LYS A 332 45.37 38.19 4.88
C LYS A 332 44.62 37.30 3.89
N ILE A 333 45.33 36.63 3.00
CA ILE A 333 44.80 35.46 2.31
C ILE A 333 44.70 34.36 3.39
N ASP A 334 43.59 34.36 4.13
CA ASP A 334 43.21 33.24 4.96
C ASP A 334 43.14 32.01 4.05
N LYS A 335 43.96 31.00 4.39
CA LYS A 335 44.03 29.72 3.71
C LYS A 335 42.64 29.07 3.64
N GLN A 336 41.91 29.29 2.55
CA GLN A 336 40.79 28.47 2.13
C GLN A 336 41.26 27.52 1.02
N ILE A 337 42.26 26.68 1.33
CA ILE A 337 42.52 25.50 0.50
C ILE A 337 41.40 24.50 0.84
N PHE A 338 40.29 24.56 0.10
CA PHE A 338 39.28 23.50 0.15
C PHE A 338 39.87 22.25 -0.49
N ASN A 339 40.37 21.35 0.34
CA ASN A 339 40.95 20.07 -0.06
C ASN A 339 39.83 19.06 -0.34
N ASP A 340 39.04 19.31 -1.39
CA ASP A 340 38.04 18.36 -1.89
C ASP A 340 38.68 17.44 -2.94
N PRO A 341 38.84 16.13 -2.65
CA PRO A 341 39.44 15.19 -3.58
C PRO A 341 38.72 15.13 -4.94
N GLN A 342 37.40 15.36 -4.98
CA GLN A 342 36.63 15.30 -6.21
C GLN A 342 36.87 16.53 -7.10
N ALA A 343 36.93 17.72 -6.48
CA ALA A 343 37.25 18.95 -7.19
C ALA A 343 38.70 18.94 -7.73
N ILE A 344 39.65 18.41 -6.96
CA ILE A 344 41.06 18.26 -7.36
C ILE A 344 41.19 17.28 -8.52
N ALA A 345 40.53 16.11 -8.46
CA ALA A 345 40.55 15.13 -9.55
C ALA A 345 39.95 15.73 -10.84
N LYS A 346 38.84 16.45 -10.74
CA LYS A 346 38.21 17.13 -11.87
C LYS A 346 39.11 18.20 -12.47
N ALA A 347 39.72 19.05 -11.63
CA ALA A 347 40.65 20.09 -12.07
C ALA A 347 41.93 19.50 -12.71
N ALA A 348 42.45 18.39 -12.19
CA ALA A 348 43.62 17.71 -12.76
C ALA A 348 43.32 17.11 -14.14
N ILE A 349 42.15 16.49 -14.32
CA ILE A 349 41.70 15.98 -15.62
C ILE A 349 41.50 17.12 -16.62
N GLU A 350 40.91 18.23 -16.19
CA GLU A 350 40.65 19.40 -17.04
C GLU A 350 41.94 20.11 -17.45
N ALA A 351 42.89 20.29 -16.53
CA ALA A 351 44.21 20.86 -16.82
C ALA A 351 45.03 19.97 -17.76
N TYR A 352 44.97 18.64 -17.61
CA TYR A 352 45.61 17.72 -18.55
C TYR A 352 44.97 17.80 -19.95
N ARG A 353 43.64 17.93 -20.01
CA ARG A 353 42.88 18.11 -21.26
C ARG A 353 43.25 19.42 -21.98
N GLU A 354 43.45 20.51 -21.24
CA GLU A 354 43.93 21.79 -21.80
C GLU A 354 45.39 21.71 -22.24
N GLY A 355 46.27 21.07 -21.45
CA GLY A 355 47.68 20.89 -21.80
C GLY A 355 47.89 20.11 -23.11
N ARG A 356 47.02 19.13 -23.41
CA ARG A 356 47.06 18.40 -24.69
C ARG A 356 46.54 19.21 -25.88
N LYS A 357 45.61 20.15 -25.64
CA LYS A 357 45.14 21.08 -26.67
C LYS A 357 46.22 22.12 -27.01
N ASP A 358 46.93 22.63 -26.01
CA ASP A 358 48.03 23.57 -26.23
C ASP A 358 49.26 22.90 -26.86
N SER A 359 49.58 21.65 -26.50
CA SER A 359 50.66 20.92 -27.16
C SER A 359 50.40 20.68 -28.65
N SER A 360 49.14 20.47 -29.04
CA SER A 360 48.75 20.34 -30.46
C SER A 360 48.85 21.64 -31.25
N LYS A 361 48.97 22.79 -30.57
CA LYS A 361 49.06 24.12 -31.16
C LYS A 361 50.50 24.64 -31.27
N ILE A 362 51.41 24.12 -30.44
CA ILE A 362 52.83 24.53 -30.39
C ILE A 362 53.66 23.90 -31.54
N ASP A 363 53.22 22.77 -32.12
CA ASP A 363 53.90 22.12 -33.25
C ASP A 363 53.66 22.81 -34.62
N LEU A 364 52.96 23.96 -34.68
CA LEU A 364 52.64 24.67 -35.93
C LEU A 364 53.39 26.00 -36.15
N ASP A 365 54.19 26.47 -35.19
CA ASP A 365 54.85 27.80 -35.26
C ASP A 365 56.39 27.75 -35.11
N PHE A 366 57.04 26.74 -35.71
CA PHE A 366 58.49 26.80 -35.97
C PHE A 366 58.81 26.35 -37.41
N ASP A 367 58.67 27.30 -38.35
CA ASP A 367 59.45 27.40 -39.59
C ASP A 367 60.00 28.83 -39.71
#